data_AF-A0A359D6Z7-F1
#
_entry.id   AF-A0A359D6Z7-F1
#
_cell.length_a   1.000
_cell.length_b   1.000
_cell.length_c   1.000
_cell.angle_alpha   90.00
_cell.angle_beta   90.00
_cell.angle_gamma   90.00
#
_symmetry.space_group_name_H-M   'P 1'
#
loop_
_entity.id
_entity.type
_entity.pdbx_description
1 polymer ?
#
loop_
_entity_poly.entity_id
_entity_poly.type
_entity_poly.pdbx_seq_one_letter_code
_entity_poly.pdbx_strand_id
1 'polypeptide(L)'
;LPFPVMHVDTRWKFQEMYRFREKMVKEYGLDLITHTNPDGVAQDMNPFTYGSAKHTDVMKTEGLKQALDKYGFDAAFGGARRDEE
;
A
#
# COMPACT_ATOMS: atom_id res chain seq x y z
N LEU A 1 6.91 -15.42 -8.80
CA LEU A 1 5.47 -15.69 -8.56
C LEU A 1 4.73 -15.53 -9.88
N PRO A 2 3.64 -16.27 -10.15
CA PRO A 2 2.85 -16.10 -11.37
C PRO A 2 1.93 -14.85 -11.34
N PHE A 3 2.06 -14.03 -10.31
CA PHE A 3 1.35 -12.76 -10.12
C PHE A 3 2.30 -11.74 -9.46
N PRO A 4 2.09 -10.43 -9.68
CA PRO A 4 2.86 -9.38 -9.01
C PRO A 4 2.46 -9.27 -7.53
N VAL A 5 3.33 -8.64 -6.74
CA VAL A 5 3.00 -8.19 -5.38
C VAL A 5 2.73 -6.69 -5.40
N MET A 6 1.78 -6.23 -4.57
CA MET A 6 1.40 -4.82 -4.51
C MET A 6 1.63 -4.24 -3.11
N HIS A 7 2.20 -3.05 -3.05
CA HIS A 7 2.30 -2.25 -1.84
C HIS A 7 1.59 -0.91 -2.04
N VAL A 8 0.55 -0.67 -1.21
CA VAL A 8 -0.07 0.65 -1.09
C VAL A 8 0.77 1.49 -0.12
N ASP A 9 1.41 2.52 -0.65
CA ASP A 9 2.35 3.37 0.06
C ASP A 9 1.71 4.68 0.47
N THR A 10 1.65 4.90 1.79
CA THR A 10 1.09 6.12 2.39
C THR A 10 2.13 7.21 2.59
N ARG A 11 3.42 6.97 2.30
CA ARG A 11 4.58 7.85 2.58
C ARG A 11 4.88 8.10 4.07
N TRP A 12 4.13 7.45 4.97
CA TRP A 12 4.20 7.62 6.43
C TRP A 12 4.57 6.32 7.16
N LYS A 13 5.28 5.40 6.49
CA LYS A 13 5.77 4.15 7.11
C LYS A 13 7.17 4.36 7.69
N PHE A 14 7.56 3.51 8.64
CA PHE A 14 8.91 3.51 9.18
C PHE A 14 9.95 3.24 8.08
N GLN A 15 11.10 3.91 8.15
CA GLN A 15 12.16 3.76 7.14
C GLN A 15 12.67 2.31 7.04
N GLU A 16 12.70 1.61 8.17
CA GLU A 16 13.02 0.20 8.28
C GLU A 16 12.09 -0.68 7.44
N MET A 17 10.81 -0.31 7.32
CA MET A 17 9.85 -1.06 6.50
C MET A 17 10.17 -0.97 5.01
N TYR A 18 10.59 0.20 4.53
CA TYR A 18 11.01 0.37 3.14
C TYR A 18 12.29 -0.42 2.84
N ARG A 19 13.29 -0.35 3.74
CA ARG A 19 14.53 -1.13 3.62
C ARG A 19 14.26 -2.64 3.61
N PHE A 20 13.38 -3.10 4.50
CA PHE A 20 12.99 -4.51 4.55
C PHE A 20 12.28 -4.94 3.26
N ARG A 21 11.30 -4.16 2.79
CA ARG A 21 10.59 -4.40 1.53
C ARG A 21 11.57 -4.53 0.36
N GLU A 22 12.49 -3.58 0.21
CA GLU A 22 13.49 -3.60 -0.87
C GLU A 22 14.42 -4.81 -0.80
N LYS A 23 14.86 -5.18 0.40
CA LYS A 23 15.62 -6.40 0.62
C LYS A 23 14.84 -7.63 0.12
N MET A 24 13.57 -7.78 0.53
CA MET A 24 12.73 -8.92 0.15
C MET A 24 12.50 -8.98 -1.36
N VAL A 25 12.24 -7.85 -2.01
CA VAL A 25 12.07 -7.79 -3.47
C VAL A 25 13.32 -8.30 -4.19
N LYS A 26 14.50 -7.86 -3.75
CA LYS A 26 15.78 -8.28 -4.33
C LYS A 26 16.09 -9.75 -4.07
N GLU A 27 15.87 -10.21 -2.84
CA GLU A 27 16.19 -11.56 -2.39
C GLU A 27 15.35 -12.62 -3.12
N TYR A 28 14.07 -12.33 -3.34
CA TYR A 28 13.12 -13.27 -3.96
C TYR A 28 12.80 -12.96 -5.43
N GLY A 29 13.42 -11.93 -6.02
CA GLY A 29 13.17 -11.52 -7.41
C GLY A 29 11.70 -11.19 -7.67
N LEU A 30 11.05 -10.46 -6.76
CA LEU A 30 9.63 -10.17 -6.83
C LEU A 30 9.34 -9.02 -7.80
N ASP A 31 8.24 -9.13 -8.54
CA ASP A 31 7.67 -8.01 -9.28
C ASP A 31 6.79 -7.18 -8.34
N LEU A 32 7.32 -6.07 -7.82
CA LEU A 32 6.64 -5.20 -6.87
C LEU A 32 6.04 -3.97 -7.55
N ILE A 33 4.71 -3.91 -7.53
CA ILE A 33 3.94 -2.73 -7.86
C ILE A 33 3.81 -1.86 -6.60
N THR A 34 4.23 -0.61 -6.69
CA THR A 34 3.99 0.39 -5.63
C THR A 34 2.92 1.37 -6.12
N HIS A 35 1.88 1.59 -5.31
CA HIS A 35 0.84 2.56 -5.59
C HIS A 35 0.71 3.56 -4.43
N THR A 36 0.68 4.84 -4.75
CA THR A 36 0.42 5.93 -3.81
C THR A 36 -0.76 6.74 -4.35
N ASN A 37 -1.76 7.00 -3.51
CA ASN A 37 -2.92 7.78 -3.89
C ASN A 37 -2.48 9.22 -4.29
N PRO A 38 -2.64 9.63 -5.56
CA PRO A 38 -2.22 10.94 -6.05
C PRO A 38 -3.02 12.09 -5.42
N ASP A 39 -4.30 11.90 -5.09
CA ASP A 39 -5.14 12.92 -4.47
C ASP A 39 -4.68 13.21 -3.04
N GLY A 40 -4.31 12.16 -2.31
CA GLY A 40 -3.73 12.26 -0.98
C GLY A 40 -2.34 12.91 -1.01
N VAL A 41 -1.55 12.68 -2.07
CA VAL A 41 -0.29 13.40 -2.29
C VAL A 41 -0.52 14.88 -2.57
N ALA A 42 -1.47 15.22 -3.44
CA ALA A 42 -1.78 16.59 -3.82
C ALA A 42 -2.24 17.45 -2.62
N GLN A 43 -2.88 16.84 -1.63
CA GLN A 43 -3.35 17.49 -0.40
C GLN A 43 -2.31 17.47 0.74
N ASP A 44 -1.10 16.97 0.47
CA ASP A 44 -0.07 16.68 1.48
C ASP A 44 -0.61 15.95 2.72
N MET A 45 -1.42 14.92 2.45
CA MET A 45 -2.17 14.24 3.50
C MET A 45 -1.24 13.50 4.44
N ASN A 46 -1.46 13.71 5.74
CA ASN A 46 -0.66 13.13 6.80
C ASN A 46 -1.52 12.82 8.04
N PRO A 47 -1.11 11.85 8.88
CA PRO A 47 -1.90 11.42 10.03
C PRO A 47 -1.95 12.47 11.15
N PHE A 48 -1.05 13.45 11.19
CA PHE A 48 -0.97 14.47 12.24
C PHE A 48 -1.96 15.62 12.03
N THR A 49 -2.09 16.10 10.80
CA THR A 49 -2.99 17.21 10.43
C THR A 49 -4.41 16.72 10.17
N TYR A 50 -4.57 15.55 9.55
CA TYR A 50 -5.88 15.04 9.11
C TYR A 50 -6.46 13.97 10.06
N GLY A 51 -5.70 13.56 11.07
CA GLY A 51 -6.04 12.44 11.94
C GLY A 51 -5.85 11.08 11.26
N SER A 52 -5.67 10.04 12.09
CA SER A 52 -5.36 8.68 11.62
C SER A 52 -6.48 8.06 10.79
N ALA A 53 -7.74 8.32 11.14
CA ALA A 53 -8.91 7.76 10.46
C ALA A 53 -9.01 8.25 9.00
N LYS A 54 -9.02 9.57 8.80
CA LYS A 54 -9.12 10.17 7.45
C LYS A 54 -7.89 9.87 6.59
N HIS A 55 -6.69 9.95 7.18
CA HIS A 55 -5.46 9.57 6.49
C HIS A 55 -5.51 8.10 6.04
N THR A 56 -5.97 7.20 6.91
CA THR A 56 -6.08 5.77 6.57
C THR A 56 -7.07 5.53 5.45
N ASP A 57 -8.24 6.17 5.50
CA ASP A 57 -9.27 6.00 4.49
C ASP A 57 -8.77 6.42 3.09
N VAL A 58 -8.23 7.64 2.98
CA VAL A 58 -7.75 8.16 1.70
C VAL A 58 -6.48 7.46 1.23
N MET A 59 -5.47 7.33 2.09
CA MET A 59 -4.16 6.83 1.66
C MET A 59 -4.11 5.31 1.52
N LYS A 60 -4.99 4.56 2.22
CA LYS A 60 -5.03 3.09 2.13
C LYS A 60 -6.27 2.58 1.42
N THR A 61 -7.47 2.89 1.90
CA THR A 61 -8.72 2.32 1.34
C THR A 61 -8.89 2.75 -0.11
N GLU A 62 -8.91 4.06 -0.36
CA GLU A 62 -9.09 4.60 -1.70
C GLU A 62 -7.86 4.33 -2.57
N GLY A 63 -6.65 4.41 -2.01
CA GLY A 63 -5.42 4.03 -2.72
C GLY A 63 -5.42 2.57 -3.20
N LEU A 64 -5.92 1.62 -2.40
CA LEU A 64 -6.04 0.21 -2.82
C LEU A 64 -7.07 0.05 -3.94
N LYS A 65 -8.26 0.66 -3.81
CA LYS A 65 -9.30 0.62 -4.85
C LYS A 65 -8.77 1.17 -6.19
N GLN A 66 -8.15 2.34 -6.16
CA GLN A 66 -7.54 2.96 -7.34
C GLN A 66 -6.49 2.06 -7.98
N ALA A 67 -5.67 1.38 -7.19
CA ALA A 67 -4.67 0.46 -7.70
C ALA A 67 -5.32 -0.76 -8.38
N LEU A 68 -6.30 -1.39 -7.74
CA LEU A 68 -7.01 -2.55 -8.30
C LEU A 68 -7.66 -2.20 -9.64
N ASP A 69 -8.36 -1.05 -9.72
CA ASP A 69 -9.01 -0.58 -10.95
C ASP A 69 -7.99 -0.24 -12.04
N LYS A 70 -6.90 0.45 -11.69
CA LYS A 70 -5.86 0.88 -12.65
C LYS A 70 -5.19 -0.30 -13.35
N TYR A 71 -4.93 -1.37 -12.62
CA TYR A 71 -4.23 -2.55 -13.15
C TYR A 71 -5.19 -3.64 -13.62
N GLY A 72 -6.51 -3.48 -13.40
CA GLY A 72 -7.53 -4.43 -13.82
C GLY A 72 -7.43 -5.79 -13.12
N PHE A 73 -7.04 -5.82 -11.84
CA PHE A 73 -6.96 -7.06 -11.08
C PHE A 73 -8.36 -7.58 -10.73
N ASP A 74 -8.60 -8.87 -10.99
CA ASP A 74 -9.85 -9.57 -10.71
C ASP A 74 -9.84 -10.34 -9.37
N ALA A 75 -8.66 -10.62 -8.84
CA ALA A 75 -8.45 -11.27 -7.55
C ALA A 75 -7.29 -10.63 -6.76
N ALA A 76 -7.43 -10.58 -5.44
CA ALA A 76 -6.40 -10.08 -4.53
C ALA A 76 -6.26 -10.99 -3.30
N PHE A 77 -5.02 -11.38 -2.99
CA PHE A 77 -4.71 -12.12 -1.77
C PHE A 77 -4.44 -11.15 -0.61
N GLY A 78 -5.35 -11.11 0.36
CA GLY A 78 -5.18 -10.37 1.62
C GLY A 78 -4.56 -11.23 2.72
N GLY A 79 -3.73 -10.62 3.57
CA GLY A 79 -3.03 -11.31 4.66
C GLY A 79 -3.76 -11.32 6.02
N ALA A 80 -4.98 -10.80 6.09
CA ALA A 80 -5.76 -10.76 7.34
C ALA A 80 -6.13 -12.18 7.80
N ARG A 81 -6.05 -12.43 9.10
CA ARG A 81 -6.32 -13.76 9.71
C ARG A 81 -7.45 -13.68 10.74
N ARG A 82 -8.11 -14.81 10.98
CA ARG A 82 -9.28 -14.89 11.88
C ARG A 82 -8.95 -14.67 13.35
N ASP A 83 -7.70 -14.91 13.76
CA ASP A 83 -7.20 -14.72 15.12
C ASP A 83 -6.78 -13.28 15.44
N GLU A 84 -7.01 -12.34 14.50
CA GLU A 84 -6.61 -10.93 14.62
C GLU A 84 -7.76 -10.01 15.09
N GLU A 85 -8.96 -10.56 15.34
CA GLU A 85 -10.08 -9.93 16.08
C GLU A 85 -10.11 -10.40 17.54
#